data_AF-A0A0C9TGJ6-F1
#
_entry.id   AF-A0A0C9TGJ6-F1
#
_cell.length_a   1.000
_cell.length_b   1.000
_cell.length_c   1.000
_cell.angle_alpha   90.00
_cell.angle_beta   90.00
_cell.angle_gamma   90.00
#
_symmetry.space_group_name_H-M   'P 1'
#
loop_
_entity.id
_entity.type
_entity.pdbx_description
1 polymer ?
#
loop_
_entity_poly.entity_id
_entity_poly.type
_entity_poly.pdbx_seq_one_letter_code
_entity_poly.pdbx_strand_id
1 'polypeptide(L)'
;MSSSLGRPCAIQDEEYIDLGFWQHLSYGIFDSFDLDLPIECDDEYWDHLDPEQAFKQPPDKPSMISFFTNYLKLNHILAFALRTIYSINKFKIHLGFVGQQWEEHIVAEHDSALNEWIDAVPQHLCWDPTRETNSPFFMQSSTLYTNYYLIQIYIHRPFIPYPGKPSLISFPSLTICTNAARSCSHFIDVYKRCSRASFMSPFLQNPAFAAGIVLAFNIWRGKQSGFSIDPEKEMAEVGKCMSVLKRLEKRWHVARQFWGILHDLATVGDFPLPESSPQGGTKRVRDSESPPPWRDHSPSTPPEGPPDHRLTPRCVQPSCPDRATGSDVCEGCDVFVL
;
A
#
# COMPACT_ATOMS: atom_id res chain seq x y z
N MET A 1 10.10 -0.47 6.14
CA MET A 1 9.40 -1.67 6.66
C MET A 1 8.46 -1.39 7.82
N SER A 2 8.74 -0.43 8.71
CA SER A 2 7.86 -0.11 9.84
C SER A 2 6.52 0.55 9.45
N SER A 3 6.44 1.28 8.33
CA SER A 3 5.27 2.12 8.01
C SER A 3 4.02 1.36 7.52
N SER A 4 4.16 0.21 6.86
CA SER A 4 3.01 -0.50 6.26
C SER A 4 2.35 -1.52 7.19
N LEU A 5 3.06 -1.98 8.23
CA LEU A 5 2.55 -2.94 9.22
C LEU A 5 2.72 -2.48 10.68
N GLY A 6 3.68 -1.61 10.96
CA GLY A 6 3.88 -0.99 12.26
C GLY A 6 2.98 0.23 12.46
N ARG A 7 3.12 0.91 13.61
CA ARG A 7 2.55 2.25 13.78
C ARG A 7 3.32 3.20 12.86
N PRO A 8 2.67 3.86 11.88
CA PRO A 8 3.32 4.97 11.20
C PRO A 8 3.59 6.05 12.25
N CYS A 9 4.83 6.46 12.43
CA CYS A 9 5.17 7.58 13.31
C CYS A 9 5.38 8.82 12.44
N ALA A 10 4.74 9.93 12.79
CA ALA A 10 5.09 11.23 12.23
C ALA A 10 6.49 11.64 12.73
N ILE A 11 7.31 12.23 11.85
CA ILE A 11 8.46 13.04 12.26
C ILE A 11 7.88 14.34 12.80
N GLN A 12 8.16 14.66 14.07
CA GLN A 12 7.63 15.83 14.74
C GLN A 12 8.77 16.83 14.92
N ASP A 13 8.72 17.95 14.19
CA ASP A 13 9.52 19.12 14.52
C ASP A 13 8.79 19.89 15.63
N GLU A 14 9.50 20.20 16.71
CA GLU A 14 8.95 20.89 17.88
C GLU A 14 8.76 22.38 17.55
N GLU A 15 7.52 22.79 17.26
CA GLU A 15 7.14 24.20 17.29
C GLU A 15 5.88 24.40 18.14
N TYR A 16 5.93 25.44 18.95
CA TYR A 16 5.05 25.76 20.08
C TYR A 16 3.64 26.11 19.57
N ILE A 17 2.58 25.42 20.03
CA ILE A 17 1.21 25.61 19.51
C ILE A 17 0.28 26.22 20.57
N ASP A 18 -0.20 27.42 20.28
CA ASP A 18 -1.22 28.18 21.03
C ASP A 18 -2.65 27.77 20.62
N LEU A 19 -3.65 28.10 21.46
CA LEU A 19 -5.04 27.62 21.49
C LEU A 19 -5.95 28.15 20.36
N GLY A 20 -5.45 28.19 19.11
CA GLY A 20 -6.19 28.25 17.84
C GLY A 20 -6.12 26.93 17.04
N PHE A 21 -5.89 25.84 17.78
CA PHE A 21 -5.16 24.62 17.43
C PHE A 21 -5.65 23.82 16.21
N TRP A 22 -6.93 23.90 15.85
CA TRP A 22 -7.55 22.93 14.92
C TRP A 22 -7.38 23.28 13.46
N GLN A 23 -7.58 24.55 13.11
CA GLN A 23 -7.36 25.02 11.76
C GLN A 23 -5.86 24.98 11.44
N HIS A 24 -4.99 25.31 12.39
CA HIS A 24 -3.54 25.19 12.18
C HIS A 24 -3.02 23.74 12.07
N LEU A 25 -3.60 22.75 12.76
CA LEU A 25 -3.13 21.36 12.62
C LEU A 25 -3.56 20.70 11.31
N SER A 26 -4.75 21.05 10.82
CA SER A 26 -5.26 20.57 9.52
C SER A 26 -4.69 21.35 8.34
N TYR A 27 -4.14 22.56 8.53
CA TYR A 27 -3.47 23.34 7.46
C TYR A 27 -1.93 23.22 7.51
N GLY A 28 -1.36 22.84 8.67
CA GLY A 28 0.08 22.87 8.98
C GLY A 28 0.99 21.90 8.24
N ILE A 29 0.47 20.97 7.43
CA ILE A 29 1.32 19.96 6.75
C ILE A 29 1.75 20.44 5.37
N PHE A 30 0.89 21.20 4.69
CA PHE A 30 1.33 22.00 3.56
C PHE A 30 1.85 23.36 4.01
N ASP A 31 1.40 23.96 5.12
CA ASP A 31 2.04 25.20 5.63
C ASP A 31 3.51 25.02 6.07
N SER A 32 3.99 23.79 6.29
CA SER A 32 5.44 23.54 6.44
C SER A 32 6.22 23.71 5.13
N PHE A 33 5.51 23.68 4.00
CA PHE A 33 6.01 23.95 2.66
C PHE A 33 5.31 25.20 2.14
N ASP A 34 5.97 26.36 2.21
CA ASP A 34 5.44 27.66 1.72
C ASP A 34 5.21 27.66 0.19
N LEU A 35 4.25 26.86 -0.29
CA LEU A 35 3.95 26.53 -1.67
C LEU A 35 2.45 26.26 -1.83
N ASP A 36 1.84 26.94 -2.79
CA ASP A 36 0.46 26.69 -3.21
C ASP A 36 0.32 25.32 -3.90
N LEU A 37 -0.93 24.83 -3.98
CA LEU A 37 -1.25 23.67 -4.81
C LEU A 37 -0.91 23.96 -6.29
N PRO A 38 -0.50 22.93 -7.06
CA PRO A 38 -0.23 23.10 -8.48
C PRO A 38 -1.43 23.69 -9.24
N ILE A 39 -1.15 24.61 -10.16
CA ILE A 39 -2.15 25.12 -11.09
C ILE A 39 -2.68 23.95 -11.91
N GLU A 40 -4.01 23.82 -12.00
CA GLU A 40 -4.67 22.76 -12.77
C GLU A 40 -4.61 23.03 -14.29
N CYS A 41 -3.39 23.11 -14.82
CA CYS A 41 -3.08 23.35 -16.22
C CYS A 41 -2.03 22.34 -16.68
N ASP A 42 -2.31 21.63 -17.77
CA ASP A 42 -1.38 20.68 -18.36
C ASP A 42 -0.18 21.42 -18.97
N ASP A 43 0.97 20.74 -19.02
CA ASP A 43 2.25 21.26 -19.48
C ASP A 43 2.21 21.77 -20.93
N GLU A 44 1.41 21.13 -21.77
CA GLU A 44 1.18 21.56 -23.16
C GLU A 44 0.56 22.97 -23.30
N TYR A 45 0.02 23.53 -22.20
CA TYR A 45 -0.61 24.87 -22.17
C TYR A 45 0.16 25.88 -21.32
N TRP A 46 1.37 25.55 -20.87
CA TRP A 46 2.20 26.49 -20.11
C TRP A 46 2.74 27.60 -21.01
N ASP A 47 3.21 27.23 -22.19
CA ASP A 47 3.75 28.16 -23.18
C ASP A 47 2.70 28.46 -24.26
N HIS A 48 2.35 29.74 -24.43
CA HIS A 48 1.46 30.19 -25.50
C HIS A 48 1.97 31.49 -26.13
N LEU A 49 1.77 31.66 -27.44
CA LEU A 49 2.22 32.85 -28.19
C LEU A 49 1.56 34.15 -27.70
N ASP A 50 0.32 34.03 -27.24
CA ASP A 50 -0.38 35.05 -26.47
C ASP A 50 -0.12 34.83 -24.96
N PRO A 51 0.60 35.75 -24.28
CA PRO A 51 0.89 35.65 -22.85
C PRO A 51 -0.35 35.55 -21.96
N GLU A 52 -1.50 36.07 -22.42
CA GLU A 52 -2.76 35.99 -21.67
C GLU A 52 -3.37 34.58 -21.68
N GLN A 53 -2.90 33.68 -22.54
CA GLN A 53 -3.35 32.28 -22.58
C GLN A 53 -2.35 31.30 -21.95
N ALA A 54 -1.17 31.77 -21.56
CA ALA A 54 -0.20 30.95 -20.83
C ALA A 54 -0.79 30.48 -19.48
N PHE A 55 -0.52 29.22 -19.12
CA PHE A 55 -1.03 28.57 -17.90
C PHE A 55 -2.57 28.50 -17.79
N LYS A 56 -3.28 28.48 -18.92
CA LYS A 56 -4.73 28.33 -18.95
C LYS A 56 -5.12 27.02 -19.63
N GLN A 57 -5.75 26.14 -18.85
CA GLN A 57 -6.36 24.93 -19.38
C GLN A 57 -7.57 25.29 -20.27
N PRO A 58 -7.71 24.71 -21.48
CA PRO A 58 -8.89 24.90 -22.30
C PRO A 58 -10.17 24.41 -21.59
N PRO A 59 -11.31 25.11 -21.73
CA PRO A 59 -12.54 24.79 -21.00
C PRO A 59 -13.16 23.43 -21.39
N ASP A 60 -12.85 22.92 -22.58
CA ASP A 60 -13.33 21.65 -23.12
C ASP A 60 -12.40 20.47 -22.82
N LYS A 61 -11.22 20.71 -22.23
CA LYS A 61 -10.23 19.68 -21.93
C LYS A 61 -9.89 19.66 -20.44
N PRO A 62 -10.41 18.68 -19.67
CA PRO A 62 -10.05 18.52 -18.28
C PRO A 62 -8.53 18.33 -18.12
N SER A 63 -7.95 18.93 -17.07
CA SER A 63 -6.52 18.80 -16.81
C SER A 63 -6.17 17.44 -16.23
N MET A 64 -5.10 16.84 -16.74
CA MET A 64 -4.52 15.62 -16.18
C MET A 64 -3.87 15.88 -14.81
N ILE A 65 -3.36 17.09 -14.54
CA ILE A 65 -2.74 17.43 -13.25
C ILE A 65 -3.79 17.58 -12.13
N SER A 66 -5.07 17.76 -12.45
CA SER A 66 -6.17 17.76 -11.46
C SER A 66 -6.16 16.49 -10.61
N PHE A 67 -5.71 15.35 -11.15
CA PHE A 67 -5.48 14.13 -10.37
C PHE A 67 -4.47 14.34 -9.25
N PHE A 68 -3.32 14.93 -9.57
CA PHE A 68 -2.24 15.13 -8.61
C PHE A 68 -2.69 16.11 -7.52
N THR A 69 -3.36 17.20 -7.88
CA THR A 69 -3.94 18.15 -6.92
C THR A 69 -4.94 17.47 -5.98
N ASN A 70 -5.85 16.63 -6.50
CA ASN A 70 -6.79 15.89 -5.66
C ASN A 70 -6.11 14.82 -4.80
N TYR A 71 -5.06 14.18 -5.31
CA TYR A 71 -4.24 13.23 -4.55
C TYR A 71 -3.48 13.92 -3.41
N LEU A 72 -2.96 15.14 -3.61
CA LEU A 72 -2.32 15.94 -2.56
C LEU A 72 -3.31 16.29 -1.45
N LYS A 73 -4.52 16.78 -1.81
CA LYS A 73 -5.61 17.04 -0.85
C LYS A 73 -5.94 15.80 -0.01
N LEU A 74 -6.01 14.64 -0.66
CA LEU A 74 -6.26 13.37 0.03
C LEU A 74 -5.10 12.97 0.97
N ASN A 75 -3.86 13.18 0.56
CA ASN A 75 -2.69 12.97 1.41
C ASN A 75 -2.63 13.95 2.59
N HIS A 76 -3.22 15.14 2.46
CA HIS A 76 -3.33 16.07 3.58
C HIS A 76 -4.18 15.49 4.72
N ILE A 77 -5.32 14.90 4.38
CA ILE A 77 -6.19 14.19 5.32
C ILE A 77 -5.44 13.02 5.96
N LEU A 78 -4.71 12.23 5.16
CA LEU A 78 -3.88 11.15 5.68
C LEU A 78 -2.85 11.67 6.68
N ALA A 79 -2.13 12.73 6.34
CA ALA A 79 -1.07 13.25 7.18
C ALA A 79 -1.64 13.84 8.50
N PHE A 80 -2.82 14.47 8.45
CA PHE A 80 -3.57 14.88 9.64
C PHE A 80 -3.93 13.67 10.52
N ALA A 81 -4.41 12.57 9.92
CA ALA A 81 -4.68 11.31 10.63
C ALA A 81 -3.44 10.74 11.29
N LEU A 82 -2.31 10.73 10.60
CA LEU A 82 -1.05 10.23 11.15
C LEU A 82 -0.57 11.07 12.34
N ARG A 83 -0.70 12.40 12.28
CA ARG A 83 -0.26 13.31 13.35
C ARG A 83 -1.16 13.26 14.58
N THR A 84 -2.44 12.96 14.44
CA THR A 84 -3.41 13.01 15.54
C THR A 84 -3.74 11.63 16.12
N ILE A 85 -3.95 10.63 15.27
CA ILE A 85 -4.33 9.28 15.68
C ILE A 85 -3.08 8.45 16.03
N TYR A 86 -1.99 8.63 15.29
CA TYR A 86 -0.78 7.81 15.43
C TYR A 86 0.39 8.50 16.16
N SER A 87 0.18 9.66 16.78
CA SER A 87 1.21 10.35 17.58
C SER A 87 1.66 9.54 18.81
N ILE A 88 2.88 9.83 19.26
CA ILE A 88 3.52 9.18 20.40
C ILE A 88 2.77 9.55 21.69
N ASN A 89 2.56 8.59 22.60
CA ASN A 89 1.77 8.79 23.83
C ASN A 89 2.23 9.98 24.69
N LYS A 90 3.55 10.26 24.74
CA LYS A 90 4.09 11.44 25.46
C LYS A 90 3.56 12.76 24.86
N PHE A 91 3.55 12.85 23.54
CA PHE A 91 2.99 14.00 22.81
C PHE A 91 1.47 14.07 22.94
N LYS A 92 0.78 12.92 22.91
CA LYS A 92 -0.67 12.90 23.12
C LYS A 92 -1.07 13.47 24.48
N ILE A 93 -0.34 13.11 25.53
CA ILE A 93 -0.58 13.66 26.88
C ILE A 93 -0.30 15.16 26.91
N HIS A 94 0.81 15.60 26.30
CA HIS A 94 1.17 17.02 26.26
C HIS A 94 0.16 17.88 25.49
N LEU A 95 -0.37 17.37 24.38
CA LEU A 95 -1.32 18.06 23.50
C LEU A 95 -2.79 17.88 23.93
N GLY A 96 -3.05 17.16 25.04
CA GLY A 96 -4.42 16.89 25.48
C GLY A 96 -5.20 15.90 24.59
N PHE A 97 -4.51 15.13 23.74
CA PHE A 97 -5.10 14.09 22.87
C PHE A 97 -5.43 12.81 23.65
N VAL A 98 -6.16 12.96 24.75
CA VAL A 98 -6.41 11.89 25.71
C VAL A 98 -7.89 11.81 26.03
N GLY A 99 -8.40 10.58 26.05
CA GLY A 99 -9.76 10.28 26.48
C GLY A 99 -10.72 9.98 25.33
N GLN A 100 -11.82 9.34 25.68
CA GLN A 100 -12.82 8.85 24.72
C GLN A 100 -13.45 9.98 23.89
N GLN A 101 -13.82 11.10 24.52
CA GLN A 101 -14.43 12.23 23.83
C GLN A 101 -13.51 12.81 22.75
N TRP A 102 -12.20 12.85 23.04
CA TRP A 102 -11.20 13.25 22.07
C TRP A 102 -11.13 12.28 20.89
N GLU A 103 -11.09 10.98 21.15
CA GLU A 103 -11.06 9.93 20.11
C GLU A 103 -12.31 9.99 19.21
N GLU A 104 -13.49 10.22 19.78
CA GLU A 104 -14.74 10.39 19.03
C GLU A 104 -14.73 11.66 18.17
N HIS A 105 -14.31 12.79 18.74
CA HIS A 105 -14.25 14.04 18.01
C HIS A 105 -13.25 13.98 16.85
N ILE A 106 -12.04 13.45 17.09
CA ILE A 106 -11.02 13.39 16.06
C ILE A 106 -11.41 12.45 14.93
N VAL A 107 -12.01 11.28 15.21
CA VAL A 107 -12.49 10.38 14.16
C VAL A 107 -13.59 11.04 13.33
N ALA A 108 -14.53 11.75 13.96
CA ALA A 108 -15.59 12.46 13.26
C ALA A 108 -15.04 13.56 12.32
N GLU A 109 -14.02 14.30 12.76
CA GLU A 109 -13.35 15.31 11.94
C GLU A 109 -12.73 14.70 10.67
N HIS A 110 -12.03 13.57 10.82
CA HIS A 110 -11.42 12.88 9.68
C HIS A 110 -12.46 12.31 8.71
N ASP A 111 -13.56 11.76 9.24
CA ASP A 111 -14.67 11.26 8.42
C ASP A 111 -15.35 12.43 7.68
N SER A 112 -15.52 13.60 8.32
CA SER A 112 -16.04 14.80 7.65
C SER A 112 -15.12 15.25 6.51
N ALA A 113 -13.82 15.37 6.76
CA ALA A 113 -12.85 15.79 5.75
C ALA A 113 -12.80 14.83 4.55
N LEU A 114 -12.91 13.51 4.79
CA LEU A 114 -13.03 12.53 3.71
C LEU A 114 -14.32 12.73 2.91
N ASN A 115 -15.46 12.94 3.57
CA ASN A 115 -16.74 13.18 2.90
C ASN A 115 -16.72 14.48 2.07
N GLU A 116 -16.15 15.55 2.60
CA GLU A 116 -15.98 16.81 1.86
C GLU A 116 -15.06 16.62 0.64
N TRP A 117 -13.98 15.85 0.80
CA TRP A 117 -13.08 15.56 -0.31
C TRP A 117 -13.79 14.77 -1.42
N ILE A 118 -14.57 13.73 -1.08
CA ILE A 118 -15.25 12.91 -2.11
C ILE A 118 -16.31 13.72 -2.86
N ASP A 119 -17.02 14.63 -2.17
CA ASP A 119 -18.01 15.52 -2.76
C ASP A 119 -17.37 16.59 -3.66
N ALA A 120 -16.12 16.95 -3.40
CA ALA A 120 -15.36 17.94 -4.18
C ALA A 120 -14.59 17.35 -5.38
N VAL A 121 -14.57 16.02 -5.57
CA VAL A 121 -13.85 15.40 -6.69
C VAL A 121 -14.43 15.89 -8.03
N PRO A 122 -13.59 16.41 -8.95
CA PRO A 122 -14.05 16.85 -10.26
C PRO A 122 -14.72 15.74 -11.07
N GLN A 123 -15.73 16.07 -11.87
CA GLN A 123 -16.52 15.09 -12.63
C GLN A 123 -15.67 14.15 -13.49
N HIS A 124 -14.61 14.66 -14.13
CA HIS A 124 -13.70 13.86 -14.96
C HIS A 124 -12.83 12.89 -14.11
N LEU A 125 -12.74 13.08 -12.80
CA LEU A 125 -12.06 12.19 -11.84
C LEU A 125 -13.03 11.35 -11.02
N CYS A 126 -14.34 11.60 -11.09
CA CYS A 126 -15.34 10.72 -10.49
C CYS A 126 -15.23 9.31 -11.08
N TRP A 127 -15.40 8.30 -10.24
CA TRP A 127 -15.33 6.91 -10.66
C TRP A 127 -16.49 6.55 -11.59
N ASP A 128 -16.14 6.04 -12.76
CA ASP A 128 -17.08 5.49 -13.73
C ASP A 128 -16.50 4.19 -14.31
N PRO A 129 -17.07 3.01 -13.97
CA PRO A 129 -16.59 1.72 -14.46
C PRO A 129 -16.86 1.50 -15.95
N THR A 130 -17.71 2.33 -16.57
CA THR A 130 -18.05 2.26 -18.01
C THR A 130 -17.16 3.16 -18.87
N ARG A 131 -16.34 4.01 -18.25
CA ARG A 131 -15.42 4.92 -18.94
C ARG A 131 -14.41 4.16 -19.80
N GLU A 132 -14.00 4.80 -20.90
CA GLU A 132 -12.92 4.33 -21.75
C GLU A 132 -11.64 4.07 -20.96
N THR A 133 -11.20 2.82 -20.95
CA THR A 133 -10.05 2.39 -20.14
C THR A 133 -8.70 2.94 -20.64
N ASN A 134 -8.65 3.40 -21.89
CA ASN A 134 -7.45 4.02 -22.45
C ASN A 134 -7.26 5.47 -21.97
N SER A 135 -8.29 6.08 -21.38
CA SER A 135 -8.20 7.42 -20.80
C SER A 135 -7.34 7.42 -19.54
N PRO A 136 -6.42 8.38 -19.35
CA PRO A 136 -5.64 8.51 -18.12
C PRO A 136 -6.54 8.67 -16.89
N PHE A 137 -7.71 9.31 -17.07
CA PHE A 137 -8.67 9.54 -16.00
C PHE A 137 -9.21 8.24 -15.39
N PHE A 138 -9.30 7.14 -16.13
CA PHE A 138 -9.74 5.85 -15.56
C PHE A 138 -8.76 5.33 -14.51
N MET A 139 -7.45 5.42 -14.78
CA MET A 139 -6.41 5.06 -13.83
C MET A 139 -6.36 6.03 -12.64
N GLN A 140 -6.48 7.32 -12.93
CA GLN A 140 -6.47 8.37 -11.92
C GLN A 140 -7.64 8.22 -10.94
N SER A 141 -8.87 8.06 -11.43
CA SER A 141 -10.07 7.79 -10.61
C SER A 141 -9.90 6.53 -9.76
N SER A 142 -9.45 5.42 -10.36
CA SER A 142 -9.18 4.18 -9.60
C SER A 142 -8.20 4.42 -8.44
N THR A 143 -7.13 5.17 -8.72
CA THR A 143 -6.10 5.47 -7.73
C THR A 143 -6.64 6.35 -6.60
N LEU A 144 -7.40 7.40 -6.92
CA LEU A 144 -7.99 8.30 -5.93
C LEU A 144 -8.96 7.57 -4.99
N TYR A 145 -9.90 6.80 -5.55
CA TYR A 145 -10.92 6.11 -4.75
C TYR A 145 -10.33 4.97 -3.91
N THR A 146 -9.33 4.24 -4.43
CA THR A 146 -8.65 3.20 -3.65
C THR A 146 -7.85 3.79 -2.49
N ASN A 147 -7.23 4.96 -2.67
CA ASN A 147 -6.55 5.67 -1.59
C ASN A 147 -7.54 6.29 -0.58
N TYR A 148 -8.71 6.74 -1.02
CA TYR A 148 -9.78 7.18 -0.13
C TYR A 148 -10.14 6.09 0.87
N TYR A 149 -10.41 4.87 0.39
CA TYR A 149 -10.72 3.74 1.27
C TYR A 149 -9.52 3.29 2.11
N LEU A 150 -8.29 3.42 1.61
CA LEU A 150 -7.09 3.16 2.41
C LEU A 150 -7.00 4.11 3.61
N ILE A 151 -7.28 5.40 3.42
CA ILE A 151 -7.23 6.39 4.49
C ILE A 151 -8.36 6.15 5.49
N GLN A 152 -9.56 5.82 5.01
CA GLN A 152 -10.66 5.40 5.88
C GLN A 152 -10.26 4.20 6.76
N ILE A 153 -9.57 3.19 6.19
CA ILE A 153 -9.01 2.08 6.96
C ILE A 153 -7.98 2.58 8.00
N TYR A 154 -7.10 3.51 7.63
CA TYR A 154 -6.11 4.05 8.57
C TYR A 154 -6.72 4.85 9.71
N ILE A 155 -7.79 5.61 9.48
CA ILE A 155 -8.50 6.37 10.51
C ILE A 155 -9.13 5.41 11.52
N HIS A 156 -9.81 4.36 11.04
CA HIS A 156 -10.64 3.50 11.89
C HIS A 156 -9.89 2.31 12.51
N ARG A 157 -8.81 1.82 11.88
CA ARG A 157 -8.06 0.62 12.35
C ARG A 157 -7.61 0.68 13.82
N PRO A 158 -7.08 1.79 14.36
CA PRO A 158 -6.62 1.86 15.75
C PRO A 158 -7.71 1.64 16.79
N PHE A 159 -8.97 1.82 16.39
CA PHE A 159 -10.15 1.72 17.24
C PHE A 159 -10.86 0.35 17.11
N ILE A 160 -10.31 -0.57 16.32
CA ILE A 160 -10.80 -1.95 16.25
C ILE A 160 -10.46 -2.69 17.57
N PRO A 161 -11.44 -3.28 18.27
CA PRO A 161 -11.19 -4.01 19.51
C PRO A 161 -10.33 -5.27 19.26
N TYR A 162 -9.37 -5.55 20.15
CA TYR A 162 -8.54 -6.76 20.10
C TYR A 162 -8.49 -7.50 21.46
N PRO A 163 -8.24 -8.83 21.48
CA PRO A 163 -8.19 -9.60 22.72
C PRO A 163 -7.18 -9.02 23.72
N GLY A 164 -7.62 -8.67 24.93
CA GLY A 164 -6.77 -8.07 25.97
C GLY A 164 -6.84 -6.55 26.06
N LYS A 165 -7.51 -5.85 25.13
CA LYS A 165 -7.89 -4.45 25.27
C LYS A 165 -9.33 -4.27 24.79
N PRO A 166 -10.34 -4.44 25.68
CA PRO A 166 -11.70 -4.09 25.32
C PRO A 166 -11.71 -2.62 24.92
N SER A 167 -12.21 -2.33 23.71
CA SER A 167 -12.42 -0.94 23.34
C SER A 167 -13.43 -0.36 24.32
N LEU A 168 -13.10 0.79 24.93
CA LEU A 168 -14.05 1.53 25.76
C LEU A 168 -15.17 2.17 24.91
N ILE A 169 -15.03 2.08 23.59
CA ILE A 169 -15.90 2.68 22.58
C ILE A 169 -16.45 1.57 21.69
N SER A 170 -17.76 1.64 21.43
CA SER A 170 -18.43 0.83 20.41
C SER A 170 -18.41 1.55 19.07
N PHE A 171 -17.23 1.94 18.58
CA PHE A 171 -17.17 2.41 17.20
C PHE A 171 -17.49 1.24 16.29
N PRO A 172 -18.30 1.45 15.23
CA PRO A 172 -18.44 0.47 14.16
C PRO A 172 -17.16 0.40 13.30
N SER A 173 -15.98 0.74 13.82
CA SER A 173 -14.71 0.83 13.10
C SER A 173 -14.34 -0.46 12.38
N LEU A 174 -14.64 -1.64 12.95
CA LEU A 174 -14.44 -2.88 12.20
C LEU A 174 -15.35 -2.91 10.97
N THR A 175 -16.65 -2.65 11.15
CA THR A 175 -17.62 -2.63 10.05
C THR A 175 -17.24 -1.59 8.98
N ILE A 176 -16.81 -0.40 9.39
CA ILE A 176 -16.33 0.65 8.50
C ILE A 176 -15.11 0.18 7.72
N CYS A 177 -14.07 -0.32 8.40
CA CYS A 177 -12.88 -0.85 7.75
C CYS A 177 -13.20 -2.00 6.79
N THR A 178 -14.08 -2.92 7.17
CA THR A 178 -14.47 -4.05 6.32
C THR A 178 -15.24 -3.57 5.09
N ASN A 179 -16.16 -2.62 5.23
CA ASN A 179 -16.86 -2.05 4.08
C ASN A 179 -15.90 -1.30 3.15
N ALA A 180 -15.00 -0.48 3.70
CA ALA A 180 -13.96 0.19 2.93
C ALA A 180 -13.05 -0.81 2.21
N ALA A 181 -12.67 -1.91 2.86
CA ALA A 181 -11.85 -2.96 2.26
C ALA A 181 -12.56 -3.69 1.11
N ARG A 182 -13.88 -3.99 1.24
CA ARG A 182 -14.69 -4.57 0.15
C ARG A 182 -14.85 -3.60 -1.02
N SER A 183 -15.05 -2.32 -0.74
CA SER A 183 -15.07 -1.31 -1.80
C SER A 183 -13.71 -1.26 -2.50
N CYS A 184 -12.62 -1.18 -1.74
CA CYS A 184 -11.27 -1.17 -2.29
C CYS A 184 -10.98 -2.41 -3.16
N SER A 185 -11.30 -3.62 -2.71
CA SER A 185 -11.12 -4.86 -3.50
C SER A 185 -11.91 -4.83 -4.80
N HIS A 186 -13.13 -4.28 -4.78
CA HIS A 186 -13.96 -4.14 -5.97
C HIS A 186 -13.37 -3.16 -7.00
N PHE A 187 -12.97 -1.96 -6.57
CA PHE A 187 -12.34 -0.96 -7.45
C PHE A 187 -11.07 -1.51 -8.10
N ILE A 188 -10.23 -2.16 -7.30
CA ILE A 188 -8.98 -2.79 -7.74
C ILE A 188 -9.24 -3.88 -8.77
N ASP A 189 -10.26 -4.73 -8.54
CA ASP A 189 -10.61 -5.79 -9.47
C ASP A 189 -11.19 -5.26 -10.78
N VAL A 190 -12.09 -4.27 -10.73
CA VAL A 190 -12.63 -3.62 -11.94
C VAL A 190 -11.50 -2.98 -12.74
N TYR A 191 -10.62 -2.20 -12.08
CA TYR A 191 -9.48 -1.60 -12.74
C TYR A 191 -8.56 -2.67 -13.37
N LYS A 192 -8.26 -3.76 -12.66
CA LYS A 192 -7.46 -4.87 -13.19
C LYS A 192 -8.10 -5.52 -14.42
N ARG A 193 -9.42 -5.73 -14.41
CA ARG A 193 -10.16 -6.39 -15.51
C ARG A 193 -10.26 -5.51 -16.74
N CYS A 194 -10.52 -4.23 -16.56
CA CYS A 194 -10.63 -3.29 -17.68
C CYS A 194 -9.26 -2.90 -18.23
N SER A 195 -8.24 -2.77 -17.36
CA SER A 195 -6.90 -2.32 -17.76
C SER A 195 -6.15 -3.37 -18.57
N ARG A 196 -6.12 -3.14 -19.89
CA ARG A 196 -5.24 -3.82 -20.85
C ARG A 196 -3.81 -3.31 -20.83
N ALA A 197 -3.52 -2.27 -20.03
CA ALA A 197 -2.18 -1.71 -19.95
C ALA A 197 -1.19 -2.75 -19.42
N SER A 198 -0.03 -2.84 -20.06
CA SER A 198 1.07 -3.67 -19.53
C SER A 198 1.49 -3.19 -18.13
N PHE A 199 1.36 -1.89 -17.89
CA PHE A 199 1.66 -1.23 -16.62
C PHE A 199 0.42 -1.11 -15.73
N MET A 200 0.60 -1.44 -14.44
CA MET A 200 -0.39 -1.25 -13.40
C MET A 200 0.14 -0.23 -12.39
N SER A 201 -0.71 0.72 -12.01
CA SER A 201 -0.34 1.82 -11.10
C SER A 201 0.27 1.30 -9.78
N PRO A 202 1.47 1.74 -9.39
CA PRO A 202 2.10 1.36 -8.12
C PRO A 202 1.30 1.86 -6.90
N PHE A 203 0.47 2.88 -7.06
CA PHE A 203 -0.37 3.45 -6.02
C PHE A 203 -1.44 2.47 -5.50
N LEU A 204 -1.67 1.35 -6.18
CA LEU A 204 -2.60 0.30 -5.76
C LEU A 204 -2.00 -0.68 -4.73
N GLN A 205 -0.69 -0.67 -4.50
CA GLN A 205 -0.02 -1.63 -3.61
C GLN A 205 -0.51 -1.54 -2.16
N ASN A 206 -0.48 -0.34 -1.57
CA ASN A 206 -0.90 -0.13 -0.17
C ASN A 206 -2.41 -0.35 0.01
N PRO A 207 -3.30 0.19 -0.84
CA PRO A 207 -4.73 -0.10 -0.76
C PRO A 207 -5.05 -1.60 -0.85
N ALA A 208 -4.47 -2.31 -1.83
CA ALA A 208 -4.68 -3.75 -1.98
C ALA A 208 -4.24 -4.53 -0.73
N PHE A 209 -3.08 -4.19 -0.19
CA PHE A 209 -2.54 -4.86 0.99
C PHE A 209 -3.39 -4.59 2.23
N ALA A 210 -3.70 -3.33 2.54
CA ALA A 210 -4.50 -2.97 3.71
C ALA A 210 -5.91 -3.58 3.66
N ALA A 211 -6.57 -3.52 2.50
CA ALA A 211 -7.87 -4.16 2.29
C ALA A 211 -7.79 -5.68 2.51
N GLY A 212 -6.77 -6.34 1.94
CA GLY A 212 -6.55 -7.78 2.12
C GLY A 212 -6.37 -8.16 3.60
N ILE A 213 -5.60 -7.38 4.37
CA ILE A 213 -5.39 -7.61 5.80
C ILE A 213 -6.70 -7.47 6.59
N VAL A 214 -7.47 -6.42 6.33
CA VAL A 214 -8.76 -6.19 7.01
C VAL A 214 -9.76 -7.30 6.71
N LEU A 215 -9.85 -7.73 5.45
CA LEU A 215 -10.73 -8.83 5.04
C LEU A 215 -10.30 -10.15 5.69
N ALA A 216 -9.02 -10.51 5.63
CA ALA A 216 -8.50 -11.71 6.29
C ALA A 216 -8.78 -11.69 7.81
N PHE A 217 -8.56 -10.54 8.46
CA PHE A 217 -8.87 -10.35 9.87
C PHE A 217 -10.36 -10.52 10.18
N ASN A 218 -11.24 -9.98 9.33
CA ASN A 218 -12.68 -10.13 9.47
C ASN A 218 -13.11 -11.60 9.43
N ILE A 219 -12.56 -12.40 8.51
CA ILE A 219 -12.88 -13.84 8.42
C ILE A 219 -12.40 -14.59 9.66
N TRP A 220 -11.18 -14.33 10.16
CA TRP A 220 -10.71 -14.95 11.41
C TRP A 220 -11.63 -14.63 12.59
N ARG A 221 -12.05 -13.36 12.71
CA ARG A 221 -12.95 -12.95 13.79
C ARG A 221 -14.29 -13.67 13.68
N GLY A 222 -14.84 -13.80 12.48
CA GLY A 222 -16.07 -14.58 12.23
C GLY A 222 -15.95 -16.03 12.67
N LYS A 223 -14.86 -16.71 12.27
CA LYS A 223 -14.57 -18.09 12.67
C LYS A 223 -14.51 -18.25 14.20
N GLN A 224 -13.83 -17.35 14.92
CA GLN A 224 -13.69 -17.43 16.38
C GLN A 224 -14.99 -17.14 17.14
N SER A 225 -15.84 -16.28 16.60
CA SER A 225 -17.05 -15.80 17.27
C SER A 225 -18.31 -16.59 16.90
N GLY A 226 -18.20 -17.57 16.00
CA GLY A 226 -19.32 -18.40 15.56
C GLY A 226 -20.37 -17.66 14.72
N PHE A 227 -20.08 -16.42 14.28
CA PHE A 227 -20.97 -15.65 13.42
C PHE A 227 -20.94 -16.18 11.99
N SER A 228 -22.08 -16.10 11.30
CA SER A 228 -22.24 -16.49 9.90
C SER A 228 -21.59 -15.46 8.96
N ILE A 229 -20.25 -15.43 8.92
CA ILE A 229 -19.54 -14.86 7.78
C ILE A 229 -19.44 -15.97 6.74
N ASP A 230 -19.87 -15.70 5.51
CA ASP A 230 -19.59 -16.57 4.36
C ASP A 230 -18.09 -16.50 4.05
N PRO A 231 -17.28 -17.50 4.47
CA PRO A 231 -15.83 -17.39 4.40
C PRO A 231 -15.34 -17.46 2.96
N GLU A 232 -16.09 -18.13 2.08
CA GLU A 232 -15.73 -18.28 0.66
C GLU A 232 -15.86 -16.94 -0.06
N LYS A 233 -16.98 -16.22 0.18
CA LYS A 233 -17.20 -14.90 -0.40
C LYS A 233 -16.14 -13.88 0.04
N GLU A 234 -15.83 -13.84 1.33
CA GLU A 234 -14.81 -12.90 1.84
C GLU A 234 -13.40 -13.28 1.35
N MET A 235 -13.11 -14.57 1.21
CA MET A 235 -11.83 -15.03 0.66
C MET A 235 -11.70 -14.72 -0.84
N ALA A 236 -12.82 -14.70 -1.58
CA ALA A 236 -12.82 -14.20 -2.95
C ALA A 236 -12.42 -12.71 -3.01
N GLU A 237 -12.84 -11.89 -2.05
CA GLU A 237 -12.40 -10.49 -1.94
C GLU A 237 -10.90 -10.37 -1.63
N VAL A 238 -10.37 -11.19 -0.70
CA VAL A 238 -8.92 -11.28 -0.43
C VAL A 238 -8.16 -11.70 -1.70
N GLY A 239 -8.70 -12.65 -2.44
CA GLY A 239 -8.13 -13.14 -3.71
C GLY A 239 -8.00 -12.03 -4.77
N LYS A 240 -8.96 -11.09 -4.83
CA LYS A 240 -8.86 -9.91 -5.73
C LYS A 240 -7.66 -9.03 -5.37
N CYS A 241 -7.48 -8.73 -4.08
CA CYS A 241 -6.33 -7.97 -3.57
C CYS A 241 -5.01 -8.66 -3.89
N MET A 242 -4.91 -9.97 -3.59
CA MET A 242 -3.73 -10.77 -3.89
C MET A 242 -3.43 -10.82 -5.39
N SER A 243 -4.46 -10.93 -6.24
CA SER A 243 -4.28 -10.99 -7.69
C SER A 243 -3.62 -9.73 -8.26
N VAL A 244 -3.97 -8.54 -7.74
CA VAL A 244 -3.32 -7.29 -8.15
C VAL A 244 -1.89 -7.17 -7.62
N LEU A 245 -1.64 -7.55 -6.37
CA LEU A 245 -0.28 -7.57 -5.82
C LEU A 245 0.63 -8.52 -6.62
N LYS A 246 0.10 -9.68 -7.04
CA LYS A 246 0.83 -10.63 -7.89
C LYS A 246 1.19 -10.05 -9.25
N ARG A 247 0.35 -9.21 -9.85
CA ARG A 247 0.67 -8.51 -11.10
C ARG A 247 1.75 -7.45 -10.89
N LEU A 248 1.65 -6.70 -9.79
CA LEU A 248 2.60 -5.63 -9.44
C LEU A 248 3.99 -6.16 -9.05
N GLU A 249 4.09 -7.38 -8.52
CA GLU A 249 5.35 -7.99 -8.06
C GLU A 249 6.41 -8.13 -9.17
N LYS A 250 5.98 -8.11 -10.43
CA LYS A 250 6.88 -8.17 -11.60
C LYS A 250 7.80 -6.96 -11.68
N ARG A 251 7.35 -5.81 -11.18
CA ARG A 251 8.08 -4.53 -11.23
C ARG A 251 8.44 -4.02 -9.83
N TRP A 252 7.62 -4.32 -8.82
CA TRP A 252 7.76 -3.77 -7.48
C TRP A 252 7.99 -4.87 -6.44
N HIS A 253 9.19 -4.88 -5.83
CA HIS A 253 9.54 -5.87 -4.82
C HIS A 253 8.62 -5.83 -3.59
N VAL A 254 8.17 -4.63 -3.20
CA VAL A 254 7.25 -4.45 -2.05
C VAL A 254 5.93 -5.19 -2.28
N ALA A 255 5.39 -5.19 -3.50
CA ALA A 255 4.19 -5.94 -3.84
C ALA A 255 4.35 -7.45 -3.64
N ARG A 256 5.54 -8.01 -3.94
CA ARG A 256 5.85 -9.42 -3.65
C ARG A 256 5.76 -9.73 -2.17
N GLN A 257 6.32 -8.85 -1.34
CA GLN A 257 6.30 -9.02 0.11
C GLN A 257 4.88 -8.93 0.67
N PHE A 258 4.09 -7.95 0.24
CA PHE A 258 2.68 -7.83 0.61
C PHE A 258 1.86 -9.04 0.19
N TRP A 259 2.10 -9.57 -1.02
CA TRP A 259 1.47 -10.80 -1.47
C TRP A 259 1.84 -11.99 -0.59
N GLY A 260 3.13 -12.15 -0.26
CA GLY A 260 3.61 -13.23 0.60
C GLY A 260 2.98 -13.18 1.99
N ILE A 261 2.92 -11.99 2.61
CA ILE A 261 2.27 -11.81 3.91
C ILE A 261 0.80 -12.23 3.84
N LEU A 262 0.04 -11.76 2.84
CA LEU A 262 -1.36 -12.15 2.69
C LEU A 262 -1.54 -13.65 2.44
N HIS A 263 -0.66 -14.26 1.65
CA HIS A 263 -0.67 -15.70 1.39
C HIS A 263 -0.39 -16.52 2.65
N ASP A 264 0.58 -16.11 3.47
CA ASP A 264 0.94 -16.79 4.70
C ASP A 264 -0.19 -16.67 5.73
N LEU A 265 -0.79 -15.48 5.85
CA LEU A 265 -2.00 -15.29 6.66
C LEU A 265 -3.15 -16.14 6.12
N ALA A 266 -3.29 -16.24 4.81
CA ALA A 266 -4.33 -17.05 4.19
C ALA A 266 -4.16 -18.56 4.53
N THR A 267 -2.91 -19.03 4.54
CA THR A 267 -2.54 -20.41 4.88
C THR A 267 -2.73 -20.71 6.36
N VAL A 268 -2.21 -19.85 7.25
CA VAL A 268 -2.32 -20.02 8.71
C VAL A 268 -3.76 -19.95 9.20
N GLY A 269 -4.61 -19.23 8.47
CA GLY A 269 -6.04 -19.10 8.77
C GLY A 269 -6.93 -20.25 8.36
N ASP A 270 -6.39 -21.34 7.79
CA ASP A 270 -7.14 -22.42 7.14
C ASP A 270 -8.21 -21.87 6.18
N PHE A 271 -7.83 -20.89 5.35
CA PHE A 271 -8.76 -20.33 4.38
C PHE A 271 -8.71 -21.09 3.05
N PRO A 272 -9.84 -21.23 2.33
CA PRO A 272 -9.84 -21.81 1.00
C PRO A 272 -9.09 -20.86 0.05
N LEU A 273 -7.81 -21.15 -0.20
CA LEU A 273 -6.98 -20.34 -1.09
C LEU A 273 -7.58 -20.32 -2.50
N PRO A 274 -7.57 -19.17 -3.21
CA PRO A 274 -7.91 -19.16 -4.63
C PRO A 274 -6.96 -20.12 -5.36
N GLU A 275 -7.51 -21.16 -5.99
CA GLU A 275 -6.71 -22.16 -6.69
C GLU A 275 -5.73 -21.49 -7.66
N SER A 276 -4.44 -21.69 -7.45
CA SER A 276 -3.46 -21.46 -8.49
C SER A 276 -3.75 -22.42 -9.64
N SER A 277 -4.00 -21.89 -10.84
CA SER A 277 -4.13 -22.66 -12.08
C SER A 277 -3.18 -23.88 -12.09
N PRO A 278 -3.66 -25.09 -12.44
CA PRO A 278 -2.86 -26.29 -12.33
C PRO A 278 -1.71 -26.25 -13.35
N GLN A 279 -0.49 -25.98 -12.87
CA GLN A 279 0.70 -26.47 -13.56
C GLN A 279 0.81 -27.96 -13.25
N GLY A 280 0.41 -28.77 -14.24
CA GLY A 280 0.47 -30.21 -14.18
C GLY A 280 1.87 -30.73 -13.88
N GLY A 281 1.93 -31.78 -13.05
CA GLY A 281 3.19 -32.44 -12.73
C GLY A 281 3.10 -33.33 -11.49
N THR A 282 2.26 -34.35 -11.52
CA THR A 282 2.27 -35.45 -10.53
C THR A 282 3.67 -36.07 -10.42
N LYS A 283 4.29 -36.00 -9.23
CA LYS A 283 5.23 -37.05 -8.79
C LYS A 283 5.22 -37.24 -7.27
N ARG A 284 4.39 -38.21 -6.89
CA ARG A 284 4.31 -39.05 -5.68
C ARG A 284 5.36 -38.81 -4.58
N VAL A 285 4.83 -38.47 -3.40
CA VAL A 285 5.43 -38.67 -2.09
C VAL A 285 5.60 -40.18 -1.83
N ARG A 286 6.76 -40.59 -1.34
CA ARG A 286 7.05 -41.97 -0.93
C ARG A 286 7.08 -42.01 0.59
N ASP A 287 6.12 -42.73 1.16
CA ASP A 287 5.97 -42.94 2.60
C ASP A 287 7.17 -43.67 3.21
N SER A 288 7.48 -43.26 4.45
CA SER A 288 8.49 -43.86 5.31
C SER A 288 7.89 -45.04 6.08
N GLU A 289 8.48 -46.22 5.97
CA GLU A 289 8.30 -47.32 6.92
C GLU A 289 9.54 -47.40 7.84
N SER A 290 9.27 -47.49 9.15
CA SER A 290 10.25 -47.71 10.22
C SER A 290 10.80 -49.15 10.23
N PRO A 291 11.98 -49.41 10.85
CA PRO A 291 12.86 -50.52 10.47
C PRO A 291 12.76 -51.77 11.37
N PRO A 292 13.21 -52.95 10.88
CA PRO A 292 13.63 -54.08 11.73
C PRO A 292 15.16 -54.31 11.72
N PRO A 293 15.70 -55.16 12.62
CA PRO A 293 16.97 -54.92 13.31
C PRO A 293 18.22 -55.60 12.72
N TRP A 294 19.35 -55.00 13.11
CA TRP A 294 20.77 -55.38 12.98
C TRP A 294 21.12 -56.87 12.81
N ARG A 295 22.05 -57.15 11.88
CA ARG A 295 23.15 -58.12 12.07
C ARG A 295 24.43 -57.67 11.36
N ASP A 296 25.52 -58.00 12.03
CA ASP A 296 26.93 -57.65 11.81
C ASP A 296 27.51 -58.10 10.47
N HIS A 297 28.58 -57.43 10.02
CA HIS A 297 29.89 -58.05 9.77
C HIS A 297 30.96 -56.97 9.49
N SER A 298 32.05 -57.03 10.26
CA SER A 298 33.27 -56.19 10.16
C SER A 298 34.32 -56.86 9.21
N PRO A 299 35.58 -56.39 9.10
CA PRO A 299 36.13 -55.76 7.89
C PRO A 299 37.35 -56.51 7.28
N SER A 300 37.85 -56.08 6.12
CA SER A 300 39.19 -56.43 5.61
C SER A 300 39.73 -55.40 4.60
N THR A 301 41.05 -55.23 4.60
CA THR A 301 41.86 -54.06 4.19
C THR A 301 42.59 -54.25 2.81
N PRO A 302 43.55 -53.40 2.36
CA PRO A 302 43.70 -52.82 1.01
C PRO A 302 44.82 -53.47 0.13
N PRO A 303 45.28 -52.93 -1.03
CA PRO A 303 46.31 -51.83 -1.14
C PRO A 303 46.16 -50.90 -2.41
N GLU A 304 46.56 -49.61 -2.41
CA GLU A 304 47.85 -48.95 -2.79
C GLU A 304 48.04 -48.60 -4.30
N GLY A 305 48.26 -47.30 -4.62
CA GLY A 305 48.98 -46.82 -5.83
C GLY A 305 48.36 -45.63 -6.65
N PRO A 306 49.13 -44.62 -7.14
CA PRO A 306 48.67 -43.21 -7.37
C PRO A 306 49.01 -42.67 -8.82
N PRO A 307 49.22 -41.35 -9.15
CA PRO A 307 48.91 -40.05 -8.52
C PRO A 307 48.32 -38.92 -9.46
N ASP A 308 47.95 -37.80 -8.81
CA ASP A 308 48.01 -36.36 -9.17
C ASP A 308 47.25 -35.70 -10.36
N HIS A 309 46.42 -34.70 -10.04
CA HIS A 309 46.63 -33.29 -10.42
C HIS A 309 45.65 -32.35 -9.69
N ARG A 310 46.20 -31.42 -8.89
CA ARG A 310 45.53 -30.25 -8.28
C ARG A 310 45.08 -29.24 -9.34
N LEU A 311 44.02 -28.47 -9.04
CA LEU A 311 43.95 -27.00 -9.21
C LEU A 311 42.69 -26.42 -8.51
N THR A 312 42.91 -25.46 -7.61
CA THR A 312 41.91 -24.58 -6.96
C THR A 312 41.92 -23.20 -7.62
N PRO A 313 40.79 -22.46 -7.73
CA PRO A 313 40.82 -21.03 -8.02
C PRO A 313 40.61 -20.15 -6.76
N ARG A 314 41.41 -19.08 -6.71
CA ARG A 314 41.46 -17.98 -5.72
C ARG A 314 40.38 -16.92 -5.96
N CYS A 315 40.03 -16.24 -4.87
CA CYS A 315 39.25 -15.01 -4.79
C CYS A 315 40.08 -13.78 -5.24
N VAL A 316 39.48 -12.84 -5.99
CA VAL A 316 40.09 -11.55 -6.38
C VAL A 316 39.05 -10.43 -6.17
N GLN A 317 39.41 -9.43 -5.36
CA GLN A 317 38.71 -8.13 -5.26
C GLN A 317 39.27 -7.14 -6.31
N PRO A 318 38.49 -6.15 -6.81
CA PRO A 318 39.04 -5.05 -7.58
C PRO A 318 39.29 -3.79 -6.74
N SER A 319 40.42 -3.17 -7.04
CA SER A 319 41.01 -1.94 -6.50
C SER A 319 40.59 -0.68 -7.27
N CYS A 320 40.61 0.46 -6.55
CA CYS A 320 40.37 1.83 -7.03
C CYS A 320 41.56 2.42 -7.80
N PRO A 321 41.36 3.46 -8.65
CA PRO A 321 42.42 4.44 -8.92
C PRO A 321 41.95 5.91 -8.82
N ASP A 322 42.92 6.79 -8.54
CA ASP A 322 42.81 8.25 -8.34
C ASP A 322 43.04 9.07 -9.63
N ARG A 323 42.23 10.14 -9.76
CA ARG A 323 42.46 11.54 -10.24
C ARG A 323 43.38 11.87 -11.45
N ALA A 324 42.82 12.56 -12.47
CA ALA A 324 43.24 13.91 -12.94
C ALA A 324 42.36 14.49 -14.09
N THR A 325 41.93 15.75 -13.89
CA THR A 325 41.71 16.89 -14.84
C THR A 325 41.18 16.70 -16.27
N GLY A 326 40.14 17.46 -16.62
CA GLY A 326 39.83 17.84 -18.01
C GLY A 326 38.35 18.13 -18.23
N SER A 327 38.03 19.35 -18.64
CA SER A 327 36.72 19.76 -19.15
C SER A 327 36.27 18.87 -20.31
N ASP A 328 35.04 18.38 -20.27
CA ASP A 328 34.22 18.29 -21.48
C ASP A 328 32.74 18.07 -21.12
N VAL A 329 31.92 18.75 -21.89
CA VAL A 329 30.46 18.77 -21.90
C VAL A 329 29.93 17.38 -22.26
N CYS A 330 28.98 16.86 -21.48
CA CYS A 330 28.09 15.80 -21.94
C CYS A 330 26.64 16.21 -21.66
N GLU A 331 25.99 16.64 -22.73
CA GLU A 331 24.54 16.69 -22.89
C GLU A 331 23.89 15.33 -22.63
N GLY A 332 22.62 15.37 -22.20
CA GLY A 332 21.67 14.29 -22.47
C GLY A 332 21.54 13.26 -21.35
N CYS A 333 20.65 13.55 -20.39
CA CYS A 333 19.87 12.52 -19.72
C CYS A 333 18.59 13.18 -19.19
N ASP A 334 17.62 13.32 -20.09
CA ASP A 334 16.22 13.57 -19.73
C ASP A 334 15.72 12.40 -18.88
N VAL A 335 15.59 12.64 -17.58
CA VAL A 335 14.91 11.75 -16.65
C VAL A 335 13.42 12.09 -16.75
N PHE A 336 12.72 11.37 -17.63
CA PHE A 336 11.27 11.32 -17.58
C PHE A 336 10.81 10.64 -16.28
N VAL A 337 10.23 11.44 -15.40
CA VAL A 337 9.45 11.00 -14.24
C VAL A 337 7.98 10.99 -14.66
N LEU A 338 7.37 9.81 -14.70
CA LEU A 338 5.93 9.57 -14.51
C LEU A 338 5.71 8.29 -13.70
#